data_AF-A0A8C4RJE0-F1
#
_entry.id   AF-A0A8C4RJE0-F1
#
_cell.length_a   1.000
_cell.length_b   1.000
_cell.length_c   1.000
_cell.angle_alpha   90.00
_cell.angle_beta   90.00
_cell.angle_gamma   90.00
#
_symmetry.space_group_name_H-M   'P 1'
#
loop_
_entity.id
_entity.type
_entity.pdbx_description
1 polymer ?
#
loop_
_entity_poly.entity_id
_entity_poly.type
_entity_poly.pdbx_seq_one_letter_code
_entity_poly.pdbx_strand_id
1 'polypeptide(L)'
;MSRAGCVCRLLGRQFWSRGGLTQAQSSHAVLHPWGAAFPGCSFLSGSVSSWKITAGIHTGKPSYAIPPKITETDEADALYKRISVLVKCHDRAVLDSYEYFATLAASELDIHVEKVYEPPKKIKRLTVLKSVHIFKKHRVQYEMRTYYRCIELKHLTGSTARVYLEYIQRNLPEGVAMEVTTTAIEKLPEHIKRPVWNTLPPVSDHQSQ
;
A
#
# COMPACT_ATOMS: atom_id res chain seq x y z
N MET A 1 7.12 -47.74 -39.53
CA MET A 1 6.38 -47.31 -40.74
C MET A 1 5.96 -45.86 -40.57
N SER A 2 6.21 -45.04 -41.61
CA SER A 2 5.75 -43.66 -41.93
C SER A 2 5.46 -42.66 -40.80
N ARG A 3 6.28 -41.62 -40.62
CA ARG A 3 6.24 -40.30 -41.33
C ARG A 3 4.90 -39.56 -41.15
N ALA A 4 4.92 -38.45 -40.41
CA ALA A 4 4.85 -37.09 -40.98
C ALA A 4 4.81 -36.04 -39.85
N GLY A 5 5.80 -35.14 -39.86
CA GLY A 5 5.69 -33.86 -39.18
C GLY A 5 4.98 -32.84 -40.07
N CYS A 6 4.51 -31.75 -39.46
CA CYS A 6 4.33 -30.50 -40.17
C CYS A 6 4.68 -29.34 -39.24
N VAL A 7 5.80 -28.70 -39.55
CA VAL A 7 6.21 -27.38 -39.11
C VAL A 7 5.72 -26.42 -40.18
N CYS A 8 5.08 -25.30 -39.80
CA CYS A 8 5.11 -24.11 -40.65
C CYS A 8 5.18 -22.83 -39.80
N ARG A 9 5.91 -21.87 -40.35
CA ARG A 9 6.59 -20.72 -39.76
C ARG A 9 5.89 -19.41 -40.19
N LEU A 10 6.05 -18.41 -39.32
CA LEU A 10 6.37 -16.99 -39.58
C LEU A 10 5.37 -16.02 -40.27
N LEU A 11 5.20 -14.91 -39.52
CA LEU A 11 5.28 -13.49 -39.90
C LEU A 11 4.19 -12.84 -40.76
N GLY A 12 3.73 -11.69 -40.30
CA GLY A 12 3.16 -10.65 -41.18
C GLY A 12 2.39 -9.54 -40.46
N ARG A 13 3.08 -8.45 -40.12
CA ARG A 13 2.50 -7.13 -39.76
C ARG A 13 1.82 -6.47 -40.96
N GLN A 14 0.86 -5.58 -40.69
CA GLN A 14 0.61 -4.25 -41.31
C GLN A 14 -0.65 -3.68 -40.63
N PHE A 15 -0.67 -2.53 -39.94
CA PHE A 15 -0.35 -1.13 -40.27
C PHE A 15 -1.30 -0.47 -41.27
N TRP A 16 -2.23 0.36 -40.77
CA TRP A 16 -2.79 1.60 -41.35
C TRP A 16 -3.69 2.22 -40.25
N SER A 17 -3.50 3.43 -39.70
CA SER A 17 -3.25 4.79 -40.22
C SER A 17 -4.53 5.60 -40.47
N ARG A 18 -4.65 6.71 -39.71
CA ARG A 18 -5.45 7.95 -39.91
C ARG A 18 -6.97 7.79 -39.82
N GLY A 19 -7.76 8.72 -39.29
CA GLY A 19 -7.70 10.10 -38.77
C GLY A 19 -9.15 10.40 -38.33
N GLY A 20 -9.58 11.47 -37.66
CA GLY A 20 -9.10 12.79 -37.36
C GLY A 20 -10.36 13.57 -36.87
N LEU A 21 -10.12 14.58 -36.04
CA LEU A 21 -10.98 15.71 -35.64
C LEU A 21 -12.50 15.66 -35.90
N THR A 22 -13.27 15.98 -34.85
CA THR A 22 -14.20 17.13 -34.93
C THR A 22 -14.48 17.69 -33.54
N GLN A 23 -14.26 19.00 -33.44
CA GLN A 23 -14.59 19.88 -32.33
C GLN A 23 -15.99 20.44 -32.61
N ALA A 24 -16.87 20.47 -31.62
CA ALA A 24 -18.13 21.22 -31.70
C ALA A 24 -18.34 22.01 -30.42
N GLN A 25 -18.40 23.33 -30.60
CA GLN A 25 -18.66 24.36 -29.60
C GLN A 25 -20.15 24.71 -29.51
N SER A 26 -20.53 25.10 -28.29
CA SER A 26 -21.53 26.13 -27.91
C SER A 26 -23.01 25.96 -28.31
N SER A 27 -23.92 26.21 -27.36
CA SER A 27 -24.64 27.50 -27.27
C SER A 27 -25.73 27.48 -26.17
N HIS A 28 -25.96 28.68 -25.62
CA HIS A 28 -26.95 29.04 -24.60
C HIS A 28 -28.39 29.12 -25.15
N ALA A 29 -29.39 28.92 -24.26
CA ALA A 29 -30.66 29.68 -24.11
C ALA A 29 -31.61 28.84 -23.20
N VAL A 30 -31.93 29.21 -21.95
CA VAL A 30 -32.90 30.21 -21.44
C VAL A 30 -34.24 30.25 -22.20
N LEU A 31 -35.33 29.81 -21.54
CA LEU A 31 -36.55 30.60 -21.23
C LEU A 31 -37.66 29.69 -20.64
N HIS A 32 -37.94 29.93 -19.35
CA HIS A 32 -39.21 30.05 -18.58
C HIS A 32 -40.59 29.49 -19.05
N PRO A 33 -41.56 29.36 -18.11
CA PRO A 33 -42.54 28.27 -18.03
C PRO A 33 -43.99 28.68 -18.34
N TRP A 34 -44.81 27.69 -18.68
CA TRP A 34 -46.28 27.65 -18.51
C TRP A 34 -46.60 26.20 -18.08
N GLY A 35 -47.39 25.89 -17.05
CA GLY A 35 -48.60 26.56 -16.61
C GLY A 35 -49.78 25.67 -16.94
N ALA A 36 -50.06 24.65 -16.11
CA ALA A 36 -51.34 23.94 -16.15
C ALA A 36 -51.64 23.30 -14.78
N ALA A 37 -52.80 23.68 -14.24
CA ALA A 37 -53.33 23.30 -12.95
C ALA A 37 -54.11 21.97 -12.99
N PHE A 38 -54.27 21.42 -11.79
CA PHE A 38 -54.87 20.17 -11.32
C PHE A 38 -56.30 19.84 -11.82
N PRO A 39 -56.80 18.61 -11.57
CA PRO A 39 -57.54 18.44 -10.30
C PRO A 39 -57.35 17.07 -9.62
N GLY A 40 -57.36 17.10 -8.28
CA GLY A 40 -58.09 16.11 -7.49
C GLY A 40 -57.32 14.94 -6.91
N CYS A 41 -56.67 15.17 -5.76
CA CYS A 41 -56.64 14.15 -4.70
C CYS A 41 -56.35 14.81 -3.35
N SER A 42 -57.37 14.90 -2.52
CA SER A 42 -57.29 15.35 -1.13
C SER A 42 -56.65 14.25 -0.28
N PHE A 43 -55.38 14.41 0.05
CA PHE A 43 -54.70 13.55 1.03
C PHE A 43 -54.65 14.24 2.40
N LEU A 44 -55.01 13.46 3.41
CA LEU A 44 -55.24 13.85 4.79
C LEU A 44 -54.02 14.57 5.40
N SER A 45 -54.31 15.65 6.12
CA SER A 45 -53.38 16.36 7.00
C SER A 45 -52.84 15.42 8.08
N GLY A 46 -51.66 14.86 7.84
CA GLY A 46 -50.78 14.32 8.87
C GLY A 46 -49.60 15.26 9.01
N SER A 47 -49.46 15.88 10.18
CA SER A 47 -48.32 16.73 10.54
C SER A 47 -47.01 15.93 10.48
N VAL A 48 -46.37 15.90 9.32
CA VAL A 48 -44.96 15.54 9.22
C VAL A 48 -44.18 16.80 9.50
N SER A 49 -43.71 16.91 10.74
CA SER A 49 -42.72 17.91 11.14
C SER A 49 -41.56 17.87 10.15
N SER A 50 -41.47 18.91 9.33
CA SER A 50 -40.38 19.15 8.40
C SER A 50 -39.07 19.19 9.17
N TRP A 51 -38.35 18.08 9.17
CA TRP A 51 -36.95 18.05 9.59
C TRP A 51 -36.16 18.75 8.49
N LYS A 52 -36.06 20.07 8.60
CA LYS A 52 -35.05 20.85 7.89
C LYS A 52 -33.71 20.43 8.46
N ILE A 53 -32.99 19.58 7.74
CA ILE A 53 -31.56 19.37 7.97
C ILE A 53 -30.86 20.66 7.53
N THR A 54 -30.77 21.63 8.41
CA THR A 54 -29.82 22.74 8.26
C THR A 54 -28.42 22.17 8.41
N ALA A 55 -27.65 22.14 7.32
CA ALA A 55 -26.22 21.92 7.35
C ALA A 55 -25.56 23.09 8.10
N GLY A 56 -25.50 22.99 9.43
CA GLY A 56 -24.67 23.87 10.25
C GLY A 56 -23.21 23.49 10.04
N ILE A 57 -22.48 24.24 9.21
CA ILE A 57 -21.03 24.31 9.32
C ILE A 57 -20.75 24.86 10.72
N HIS A 58 -20.15 24.05 11.59
CA HIS A 58 -19.74 24.51 12.92
C HIS A 58 -18.65 25.58 12.73
N THR A 59 -19.04 26.84 12.80
CA THR A 59 -18.11 27.99 12.77
C THR A 59 -17.30 28.15 14.05
N GLY A 60 -17.50 27.26 15.02
CA GLY A 60 -16.64 27.15 16.21
C GLY A 60 -15.32 26.48 15.83
N LYS A 61 -14.23 27.26 15.82
CA LYS A 61 -12.89 26.67 15.93
C LYS A 61 -12.88 25.79 17.18
N PRO A 62 -12.62 24.47 17.09
CA PRO A 62 -12.39 23.70 18.29
C PRO A 62 -11.19 24.34 19.00
N SER A 63 -11.47 24.97 20.13
CA SER A 63 -10.44 25.33 21.09
C SER A 63 -9.84 24.02 21.61
N TYR A 64 -8.57 24.04 22.03
CA TYR A 64 -7.84 22.92 22.63
C TYR A 64 -7.58 21.67 21.75
N ALA A 65 -6.95 21.85 20.58
CA ALA A 65 -5.97 20.87 20.15
C ALA A 65 -4.68 21.10 20.97
N ILE A 66 -4.47 20.33 22.03
CA ILE A 66 -3.19 20.34 22.76
C ILE A 66 -2.13 19.82 21.78
N PRO A 67 -1.14 20.63 21.39
CA PRO A 67 -0.08 20.12 20.52
C PRO A 67 0.64 18.99 21.26
N PRO A 68 0.95 17.87 20.57
CA PRO A 68 1.67 16.78 21.20
C PRO A 68 3.01 17.29 21.75
N LYS A 69 3.38 16.83 22.95
CA LYS A 69 4.67 17.16 23.55
C LYS A 69 5.78 16.44 22.78
N ILE A 70 6.50 17.16 21.94
CA ILE A 70 7.69 16.68 21.22
C ILE A 70 8.91 17.13 22.03
N THR A 71 9.67 16.18 22.57
CA THR A 71 10.93 16.46 23.26
C THR A 71 12.09 15.95 22.42
N GLU A 72 13.03 16.83 22.11
CA GLU A 72 14.30 16.44 21.49
C GLU A 72 15.19 15.76 22.53
N THR A 73 15.88 14.71 22.12
CA THR A 73 16.81 13.96 22.95
C THR A 73 18.23 14.19 22.45
N ASP A 74 19.20 14.24 23.36
CA ASP A 74 20.62 14.45 23.02
C ASP A 74 21.27 13.25 22.29
N GLU A 75 20.58 12.10 22.27
CA GLU A 75 21.01 10.89 21.57
C GLU A 75 20.88 11.05 20.04
N ALA A 76 21.91 10.62 19.31
CA ALA A 76 21.89 10.66 17.85
C ALA A 76 20.84 9.70 17.28
N ASP A 77 20.06 10.16 16.30
CA ASP A 77 19.00 9.36 15.67
C ASP A 77 19.57 8.16 14.91
N ALA A 78 18.79 7.07 14.87
CA ALA A 78 19.10 5.91 14.06
C ALA A 78 18.99 6.28 12.58
N LEU A 79 19.90 5.75 11.75
CA LEU A 79 19.86 5.96 10.31
C LEU A 79 19.54 4.65 9.61
N TYR A 80 18.63 4.71 8.64
CA TYR A 80 18.24 3.57 7.82
C TYR A 80 18.64 3.81 6.37
N LYS A 81 19.43 2.89 5.83
CA LYS A 81 19.81 2.88 4.41
C LYS A 81 18.58 2.62 3.54
N ARG A 82 17.81 1.60 3.94
CA ARG A 82 16.60 1.15 3.26
C ARG A 82 15.59 0.62 4.27
N ILE A 83 14.32 0.94 4.03
CA ILE A 83 13.18 0.30 4.69
C ILE A 83 12.32 -0.32 3.60
N SER A 84 12.10 -1.63 3.68
CA SER A 84 11.25 -2.37 2.76
C SER A 84 9.95 -2.73 3.46
N VAL A 85 8.84 -2.16 2.97
CA VAL A 85 7.50 -2.43 3.47
C VAL A 85 6.84 -3.43 2.53
N LEU A 86 6.68 -4.67 3.00
CA LEU A 86 6.04 -5.75 2.28
C LEU A 86 4.62 -5.94 2.79
N VAL A 87 3.65 -5.65 1.94
CA VAL A 87 2.23 -5.75 2.23
C VAL A 87 1.66 -7.00 1.57
N LYS A 88 0.84 -7.76 2.30
CA LYS A 88 0.29 -9.06 1.91
C LYS A 88 -1.23 -9.00 2.02
N CYS A 89 -1.96 -9.36 0.97
CA CYS A 89 -3.42 -9.44 1.01
C CYS A 89 -3.95 -10.57 0.13
N HIS A 90 -5.20 -10.96 0.37
CA HIS A 90 -5.94 -11.87 -0.49
C HIS A 90 -6.63 -11.15 -1.66
N ASP A 91 -6.94 -9.86 -1.52
CA ASP A 91 -7.51 -9.02 -2.57
C ASP A 91 -6.43 -8.12 -3.20
N ARG A 92 -6.45 -8.04 -4.54
CA ARG A 92 -5.53 -7.20 -5.30
C ARG A 92 -5.98 -5.74 -5.29
N ALA A 93 -7.28 -5.47 -5.37
CA ALA A 93 -7.79 -4.09 -5.45
C ALA A 93 -7.45 -3.29 -4.19
N VAL A 94 -7.55 -3.93 -3.02
CA VAL A 94 -7.14 -3.35 -1.73
C VAL A 94 -5.65 -3.01 -1.75
N LEU A 95 -4.79 -3.89 -2.24
CA LEU A 95 -3.35 -3.63 -2.35
C LEU A 95 -3.03 -2.46 -3.28
N ASP A 96 -3.71 -2.35 -4.42
CA ASP A 96 -3.49 -1.27 -5.39
C ASP A 96 -3.91 0.08 -4.79
N SER A 97 -5.02 0.12 -4.05
CA SER A 97 -5.45 1.33 -3.33
C SER A 97 -4.49 1.72 -2.19
N TYR A 98 -3.95 0.72 -1.48
CA TYR A 98 -3.03 0.94 -0.38
C TYR A 98 -1.64 1.36 -0.85
N GLU A 99 -1.19 0.83 -2.00
CA GLU A 99 0.01 1.30 -2.70
C GLU A 99 -0.09 2.80 -3.00
N TYR A 100 -1.21 3.23 -3.57
CA TYR A 100 -1.46 4.65 -3.85
C TYR A 100 -1.43 5.49 -2.56
N PHE A 101 -2.11 5.05 -1.50
CA PHE A 101 -2.11 5.74 -0.21
C PHE A 101 -0.71 5.89 0.39
N ALA A 102 0.08 4.81 0.43
CA ALA A 102 1.40 4.81 1.02
C ALA A 102 2.40 5.67 0.22
N THR A 103 2.36 5.58 -1.11
CA THR A 103 3.23 6.40 -1.99
C THR A 103 2.90 7.89 -1.93
N LEU A 104 1.60 8.22 -1.83
CA LEU A 104 1.15 9.59 -1.63
C LEU A 104 1.65 10.13 -0.29
N ALA A 105 1.44 9.39 0.80
CA ALA A 105 1.92 9.80 2.14
C ALA A 105 3.44 9.99 2.19
N ALA A 106 4.20 9.15 1.48
CA ALA A 106 5.65 9.31 1.38
C ALA A 106 6.02 10.58 0.61
N SER A 107 5.29 10.92 -0.44
CA SER A 107 5.53 12.11 -1.26
C SER A 107 5.24 13.40 -0.48
N GLU A 108 4.17 13.43 0.31
CA GLU A 108 3.83 14.59 1.16
C GLU A 108 4.83 14.82 2.31
N LEU A 109 5.54 13.77 2.74
CA LEU A 109 6.59 13.85 3.76
C LEU A 109 7.99 13.97 3.15
N ASP A 110 8.08 14.17 1.83
CA ASP A 110 9.33 14.23 1.05
C ASP A 110 10.27 13.03 1.28
N ILE A 111 9.69 11.84 1.48
CA ILE A 111 10.43 10.58 1.62
C ILE A 111 10.74 10.02 0.24
N HIS A 112 12.02 9.72 -0.01
CA HIS A 112 12.46 9.14 -1.28
C HIS A 112 12.05 7.67 -1.42
N VAL A 113 11.00 7.41 -2.20
CA VAL A 113 10.58 6.07 -2.62
C VAL A 113 11.49 5.59 -3.77
N GLU A 114 12.22 4.50 -3.56
CA GLU A 114 13.12 3.94 -4.57
C GLU A 114 12.37 3.25 -5.69
N LYS A 115 11.48 2.33 -5.32
CA LYS A 115 10.64 1.58 -6.24
C LYS A 115 9.47 0.95 -5.51
N VAL A 116 8.40 0.75 -6.26
CA VAL A 116 7.27 -0.09 -5.86
C VAL A 116 7.16 -1.23 -6.87
N TYR A 117 7.04 -2.45 -6.38
CA TYR A 117 6.93 -3.62 -7.25
C TYR A 117 6.03 -4.71 -6.65
N GLU A 118 5.55 -5.60 -7.51
CA GLU A 118 4.69 -6.73 -7.16
C GLU A 118 5.53 -8.02 -7.14
N PRO A 119 5.90 -8.56 -5.96
CA PRO A 119 6.49 -9.90 -5.88
C PRO A 119 5.52 -10.98 -6.40
N PRO A 120 6.03 -12.14 -6.86
CA PRO A 120 5.18 -13.22 -7.33
C PRO A 120 4.16 -13.68 -6.28
N LYS A 121 2.88 -13.74 -6.68
CA LYS A 121 1.79 -14.22 -5.84
C LYS A 121 2.00 -15.67 -5.42
N LYS A 122 1.56 -16.02 -4.21
CA LYS A 122 1.59 -17.39 -3.69
C LYS A 122 0.18 -17.97 -3.68
N ILE A 123 0.05 -19.18 -4.22
CA ILE A 123 -1.22 -19.90 -4.30
C ILE A 123 -1.08 -21.19 -3.49
N LYS A 124 -1.83 -21.31 -2.40
CA LYS A 124 -1.90 -22.53 -1.58
C LYS A 124 -3.19 -23.28 -1.92
N ARG A 125 -3.07 -24.57 -2.23
CA ARG A 125 -4.22 -25.44 -2.54
C ARG A 125 -4.40 -26.49 -1.46
N LEU A 126 -5.63 -26.63 -0.98
CA LEU A 126 -6.00 -27.60 0.04
C LEU A 126 -7.12 -28.47 -0.52
N THR A 127 -7.07 -29.78 -0.32
CA THR A 127 -8.11 -30.69 -0.83
C THR A 127 -8.75 -31.42 0.34
N VAL A 128 -10.06 -31.21 0.51
CA VAL A 128 -10.85 -31.81 1.60
C VAL A 128 -11.87 -32.78 1.01
N LEU A 129 -12.28 -33.79 1.78
CA LEU A 129 -13.40 -34.66 1.40
C LEU A 129 -14.69 -33.84 1.32
N LYS A 130 -15.53 -34.12 0.32
CA LYS A 130 -16.83 -33.44 0.20
C LYS A 130 -17.84 -33.96 1.23
N SER A 131 -17.74 -35.24 1.61
CA SER A 131 -18.60 -35.87 2.61
C SER A 131 -17.90 -36.05 3.95
N VAL A 132 -18.70 -36.26 5.00
CA VAL A 132 -18.22 -36.56 6.34
C VAL A 132 -17.60 -37.97 6.43
N HIS A 133 -18.21 -38.97 5.79
CA HIS A 133 -17.77 -40.38 5.87
C HIS A 133 -17.61 -41.02 4.47
N ILE A 134 -16.74 -42.05 4.39
CA ILE A 134 -16.41 -43.01 3.31
C ILE A 134 -16.04 -42.52 1.90
N PHE A 135 -16.51 -41.37 1.42
CA PHE A 135 -16.35 -41.02 0.00
C PHE A 135 -15.01 -40.33 -0.32
N LYS A 136 -13.93 -41.12 -0.47
CA LYS A 136 -12.56 -40.63 -0.75
C LYS A 136 -12.34 -40.03 -2.15
N LYS A 137 -13.11 -40.48 -3.15
CA LYS A 137 -13.01 -40.04 -4.55
C LYS A 137 -13.62 -38.66 -4.80
N HIS A 138 -14.65 -38.29 -4.04
CA HIS A 138 -15.31 -36.99 -4.17
C HIS A 138 -14.66 -35.97 -3.23
N ARG A 139 -13.89 -35.05 -3.81
CA ARG A 139 -13.12 -34.05 -3.06
C ARG A 139 -13.44 -32.63 -3.53
N VAL A 140 -13.31 -31.68 -2.62
CA VAL A 140 -13.38 -30.24 -2.89
C VAL A 140 -11.97 -29.68 -2.81
N GLN A 141 -11.58 -28.89 -3.81
CA GLN A 141 -10.30 -28.17 -3.82
C GLN A 141 -10.56 -26.72 -3.42
N TYR A 142 -9.89 -26.28 -2.36
CA TYR A 142 -9.84 -24.90 -1.92
C TYR A 142 -8.52 -24.26 -2.36
N GLU A 143 -8.58 -22.97 -2.67
CA GLU A 143 -7.42 -22.18 -3.05
C GLU A 143 -7.34 -20.91 -2.21
N MET A 144 -6.18 -20.65 -1.61
CA MET A 144 -5.86 -19.40 -0.94
C MET A 144 -4.83 -18.65 -1.79
N ARG A 145 -5.19 -17.46 -2.27
CA ARG A 145 -4.33 -16.60 -3.08
C ARG A 145 -3.76 -15.48 -2.22
N THR A 146 -2.45 -15.32 -2.18
CA THR A 146 -1.81 -14.20 -1.49
C THR A 146 -1.04 -13.37 -2.49
N TYR A 147 -1.43 -12.11 -2.62
CA TYR A 147 -0.78 -11.07 -3.41
C TYR A 147 0.16 -10.27 -2.52
N TYR A 148 1.15 -9.65 -3.14
CA TYR A 148 2.23 -8.94 -2.45
C TYR A 148 2.46 -7.58 -3.12
N ARG A 149 2.69 -6.55 -2.32
CA ARG A 149 3.24 -5.26 -2.77
C ARG A 149 4.45 -4.93 -1.93
N CYS A 150 5.56 -4.56 -2.55
CA CYS A 150 6.77 -4.14 -1.86
C CYS A 150 7.04 -2.68 -2.20
N ILE A 151 7.13 -1.85 -1.16
CA ILE A 151 7.48 -0.44 -1.25
C ILE A 151 8.86 -0.29 -0.62
N GLU A 152 9.85 0.13 -1.40
CA GLU A 152 11.20 0.38 -0.92
C GLU A 152 11.43 1.88 -0.71
N LEU A 153 11.79 2.25 0.51
CA LEU A 153 12.15 3.60 0.91
C LEU A 153 13.65 3.70 1.15
N LYS A 154 14.27 4.80 0.75
CA LYS A 154 15.70 5.05 0.91
C LYS A 154 15.95 6.26 1.81
N HIS A 155 17.10 6.23 2.50
CA HIS A 155 17.66 7.35 3.26
C HIS A 155 16.68 7.93 4.29
N LEU A 156 16.36 7.14 5.32
CA LEU A 156 15.45 7.54 6.38
C LEU A 156 16.17 7.68 7.72
N THR A 157 15.65 8.58 8.56
CA THR A 157 16.02 8.68 9.97
C THR A 157 15.04 7.86 10.82
N GLY A 158 15.40 7.57 12.07
CA GLY A 158 14.61 6.75 12.99
C GLY A 158 13.30 7.42 13.38
N SER A 159 13.36 8.72 13.69
CA SER A 159 12.19 9.55 13.97
C SER A 159 11.20 9.60 12.80
N THR A 160 11.67 9.88 11.58
CA THR A 160 10.83 9.95 10.36
C THR A 160 10.24 8.59 10.02
N ALA A 161 11.05 7.53 10.08
CA ALA A 161 10.56 6.17 9.84
C ALA A 161 9.46 5.80 10.83
N ARG A 162 9.60 6.16 12.11
CA ARG A 162 8.59 5.89 13.14
C ARG A 162 7.27 6.59 12.84
N VAL A 163 7.29 7.88 12.51
CA VAL A 163 6.07 8.64 12.18
C VAL A 163 5.39 8.07 10.94
N TYR A 164 6.17 7.80 9.89
CA TYR A 164 5.65 7.25 8.64
C TYR A 164 5.03 5.85 8.85
N LEU A 165 5.73 4.96 9.57
CA LEU A 165 5.23 3.62 9.88
C LEU A 165 4.00 3.68 10.77
N GLU A 166 3.94 4.57 11.75
CA GLU A 166 2.76 4.77 12.61
C GLU A 166 1.53 5.16 11.78
N TYR A 167 1.68 6.13 10.87
CA TYR A 167 0.58 6.58 10.01
C TYR A 167 0.06 5.44 9.12
N ILE A 168 0.96 4.68 8.52
CA ILE A 168 0.63 3.59 7.60
C ILE A 168 0.04 2.38 8.33
N GLN A 169 0.60 2.02 9.50
CA GLN A 169 0.10 0.93 10.32
C GLN A 169 -1.31 1.20 10.85
N ARG A 170 -1.61 2.45 11.26
CA ARG A 170 -2.93 2.82 11.75
C ARG A 170 -4.00 2.75 10.66
N ASN A 171 -3.63 3.01 9.42
CA ASN A 171 -4.53 2.99 8.27
C ASN A 171 -4.43 1.67 7.48
N LEU A 172 -3.89 0.59 8.08
CA LEU A 172 -3.80 -0.71 7.44
C LEU A 172 -5.20 -1.33 7.32
N PRO A 173 -5.69 -1.64 6.11
CA PRO A 173 -7.03 -2.18 5.94
C PRO A 173 -7.14 -3.63 6.45
N GLU A 174 -8.37 -4.03 6.76
CA GLU A 174 -8.66 -5.38 7.26
C GLU A 174 -8.26 -6.46 6.24
N GLY A 175 -7.75 -7.59 6.74
CA GLY A 175 -7.29 -8.69 5.89
C GLY A 175 -5.98 -8.40 5.15
N VAL A 176 -5.29 -7.30 5.48
CA VAL A 176 -3.92 -7.00 5.04
C VAL A 176 -2.94 -7.25 6.18
N ALA A 177 -1.84 -7.94 5.86
CA ALA A 177 -0.72 -8.12 6.77
C ALA A 177 0.50 -7.37 6.24
N MET A 178 1.26 -6.75 7.13
CA MET A 178 2.45 -5.97 6.79
C MET A 178 3.69 -6.55 7.45
N GLU A 179 4.78 -6.61 6.70
CA GLU A 179 6.11 -6.97 7.15
C GLU A 179 7.06 -5.82 6.83
N VAL A 180 7.82 -5.35 7.82
CA VAL A 180 8.74 -4.22 7.67
C VAL A 180 10.15 -4.70 7.91
N THR A 181 11.00 -4.57 6.89
CA THR A 181 12.41 -4.93 6.97
C THR A 181 13.26 -3.67 6.94
N THR A 182 13.95 -3.39 8.05
CA THR A 182 14.81 -2.21 8.20
C THR A 182 16.28 -2.56 8.04
N THR A 183 17.00 -1.81 7.21
CA THR A 183 18.46 -1.92 7.08
C THR A 183 19.12 -0.72 7.75
N ALA A 184 19.60 -0.89 8.99
CA ALA A 184 20.25 0.16 9.77
C ALA A 184 21.67 0.47 9.27
N ILE A 185 22.09 1.72 9.42
CA ILE A 185 23.45 2.20 9.19
C ILE A 185 24.10 2.37 10.56
N GLU A 186 25.06 1.51 10.86
CA GLU A 186 25.80 1.57 12.12
C GLU A 186 27.26 1.93 11.87
N LYS A 187 27.89 2.55 12.88
CA LYS A 187 29.32 2.82 12.87
C LYS A 187 30.08 1.55 13.22
N LEU A 188 31.34 1.47 12.78
CA LEU A 188 32.20 0.36 13.19
C LEU A 188 32.30 0.32 14.72
N PRO A 189 32.13 -0.86 15.33
CA PRO A 189 32.25 -1.01 16.78
C PRO A 189 33.67 -0.72 17.22
N GLU A 190 33.81 -0.21 18.45
CA GLU A 190 35.05 0.37 18.95
C GLU A 190 36.23 -0.63 18.95
N HIS A 191 35.97 -1.87 19.36
CA HIS A 191 36.99 -2.92 19.46
C HIS A 191 37.56 -3.37 18.12
N ILE A 192 36.91 -3.07 16.99
CA ILE A 192 37.42 -3.39 15.65
C ILE A 192 38.26 -2.24 15.07
N LYS A 193 38.10 -1.01 15.59
CA LYS A 193 38.78 0.18 15.05
C LYS A 193 40.30 0.07 15.13
N ARG A 194 40.80 -0.60 16.17
CA ARG A 194 42.23 -0.82 16.37
C ARG A 194 42.48 -2.29 16.66
N PRO A 195 43.50 -2.89 16.04
CA PRO A 195 43.85 -4.26 16.34
C PRO A 195 44.43 -4.40 17.76
N VAL A 196 44.00 -5.44 18.47
CA VAL A 196 44.38 -5.71 19.86
C VAL A 196 45.86 -6.08 20.00
N TRP A 197 46.46 -6.65 18.95
CA TRP A 197 47.86 -7.14 18.96
C TRP A 197 48.91 -6.03 19.02
N ASN A 198 48.54 -4.76 18.77
CA ASN A 198 49.46 -3.63 18.90
C ASN A 198 49.61 -3.13 20.36
N THR A 199 48.80 -3.66 21.28
CA THR A 199 48.75 -3.27 22.70
C THR A 199 49.21 -4.35 23.67
N LEU A 200 49.62 -5.53 23.17
CA LEU A 200 50.15 -6.59 24.02
C LEU A 200 51.59 -6.25 24.41
N PRO A 201 51.96 -6.30 25.71
CA PRO A 201 53.35 -6.20 26.10
C PRO A 201 54.14 -7.35 25.44
N PRO A 202 55.43 -7.14 25.11
CA PRO A 202 56.25 -8.21 24.56
C PRO A 202 56.22 -9.40 25.52
N VAL A 203 55.88 -10.57 25.00
CA VAL A 203 55.94 -11.83 25.75
C VAL A 203 57.40 -12.01 26.16
N SER A 204 57.69 -11.84 27.44
CA SER A 204 59.01 -12.09 28.00
C SER A 204 59.19 -13.61 28.07
N ASP A 205 59.87 -14.17 27.06
CA ASP A 205 60.30 -15.56 27.03
C ASP A 205 61.31 -15.81 28.16
N HIS A 206 60.82 -16.20 29.35
CA HIS A 206 61.69 -16.72 30.40
C HIS A 206 62.17 -18.11 29.98
N GLN A 207 63.43 -18.18 29.56
CA GLN A 207 64.17 -19.40 29.25
C GLN A 207 64.15 -20.36 30.44
N SER A 208 63.52 -21.53 30.29
CA SER A 208 63.68 -22.66 31.19
C SER A 208 65.02 -23.36 30.90
N GLN A 209 65.89 -23.40 31.92
CA GLN A 209 67.09 -24.25 32.00
C GLN A 209 66.76 -25.73 31.95
#